data_AF-A0A5C4V5U9-F1
#
_entry.id   AF-A0A5C4V5U9-F1
#
_cell.length_a   1.000
_cell.length_b   1.000
_cell.length_c   1.000
_cell.angle_alpha   90.00
_cell.angle_beta   90.00
_cell.angle_gamma   90.00
#
_symmetry.space_group_name_H-M   'P 1'
#
loop_
_entity.id
_entity.type
_entity.pdbx_description
1 polymer ?
#
loop_
_entity_poly.entity_id
_entity_poly.type
_entity_poly.pdbx_seq_one_letter_code
_entity_poly.pdbx_strand_id
1 'polypeptide(L)'
;MSGYTTVPYTIAYANEMVTDPLGFEVLGGKLRLTYRPSKPGDWVKGPAAPSWDLGILRARVRDLLSDKPAQRGPERMRKLNTRRQWRCMDKLLCQVCGEPATDPDTGLIPWLLAHTVFEATSEQSGRTNAPPTCWSCIPKALEQCPMLAVHPILCTVASISPAGVLADIYQPGSAHQPVLMDHNVFVPWEWREYHPGALAVAQVVELHGMRPVGGPRASVRPHIPL
;
A
#
# COMPACT_ATOMS: atom_id res chain seq x y z
N MET A 1 24.99 -1.44 7.13
CA MET A 1 24.58 -1.98 5.83
C MET A 1 23.40 -2.90 6.08
N SER A 2 22.30 -2.75 5.34
CA SER A 2 21.15 -3.64 5.54
C SER A 2 21.57 -5.05 5.08
N GLY A 3 21.29 -6.09 5.86
CA GLY A 3 21.70 -7.48 5.54
C GLY A 3 20.93 -8.11 4.36
N TYR A 4 20.28 -7.30 3.53
CA TYR A 4 19.46 -7.75 2.41
C TYR A 4 20.36 -7.98 1.19
N THR A 5 20.27 -9.16 0.58
CA THR A 5 20.92 -9.43 -0.71
C THR A 5 20.05 -9.03 -1.89
N THR A 6 18.75 -8.82 -1.66
CA THR A 6 17.78 -8.45 -2.68
C THR A 6 16.97 -7.26 -2.17
N VAL A 7 16.95 -6.17 -2.95
CA VAL A 7 16.07 -5.03 -2.69
C VAL A 7 14.69 -5.36 -3.28
N PRO A 8 13.62 -5.47 -2.48
CA PRO A 8 12.29 -5.75 -3.01
C PRO A 8 11.86 -4.68 -4.02
N TYR A 9 11.15 -5.09 -5.07
CA TYR A 9 10.62 -4.24 -6.13
C TYR A 9 9.88 -3.00 -5.57
N THR A 10 9.13 -3.19 -4.49
CA THR A 10 8.33 -2.13 -3.85
C THR A 10 9.13 -1.15 -3.00
N ILE A 11 10.43 -1.39 -2.74
CA ILE A 11 11.26 -0.46 -1.97
C ILE A 11 11.66 0.75 -2.83
N ALA A 12 11.54 1.93 -2.23
CA ALA A 12 11.99 3.18 -2.83
C ALA A 12 13.50 3.35 -2.68
N TYR A 13 14.10 4.04 -3.64
CA TYR A 13 15.45 4.56 -3.52
C TYR A 13 15.47 6.05 -3.16
N ALA A 14 16.60 6.54 -2.64
CA ALA A 14 16.70 7.90 -2.11
C ALA A 14 16.30 8.97 -3.14
N ASN A 15 16.72 8.83 -4.39
CA ASN A 15 16.47 9.83 -5.43
C ASN A 15 15.09 9.65 -6.11
N GLU A 16 14.31 8.67 -5.65
CA GLU A 16 12.92 8.49 -6.07
C GLU A 16 11.96 9.33 -5.23
N MET A 17 12.38 9.74 -4.03
CA MET A 17 11.58 10.57 -3.15
C MET A 17 11.36 11.95 -3.76
N VAL A 18 10.12 12.43 -3.70
CA VAL A 18 9.71 13.74 -4.19
C VAL A 18 9.41 14.65 -3.00
N THR A 19 9.86 15.90 -3.07
CA THR A 19 9.68 16.93 -2.03
C THR A 19 8.81 18.08 -2.50
N ASP A 20 7.94 17.81 -3.48
CA ASP A 20 6.99 18.81 -3.98
C ASP A 20 6.13 19.31 -2.80
N PRO A 21 6.01 20.64 -2.60
CA PRO A 21 5.29 21.17 -1.46
C PRO A 21 3.79 20.83 -1.55
N LEU A 22 3.23 20.48 -0.39
CA LEU A 22 1.80 20.30 -0.22
C LEU A 22 1.11 21.64 0.07
N GLY A 23 -0.18 21.70 -0.20
CA GLY A 23 -1.05 22.79 0.25
C GLY A 23 -2.51 22.44 0.05
N PHE A 24 -3.40 23.35 0.45
CA PHE A 24 -4.81 23.25 0.09
C PHE A 24 -5.14 24.17 -1.09
N GLU A 25 -6.05 23.73 -1.94
CA GLU A 25 -6.67 24.51 -3.02
C GLU A 25 -8.20 24.37 -2.96
N VAL A 26 -8.91 25.38 -3.48
CA VAL A 26 -10.38 25.37 -3.56
C VAL A 26 -10.80 24.75 -4.90
N LEU A 27 -11.58 23.66 -4.85
CA LEU A 27 -12.23 23.05 -6.00
C LEU A 27 -13.73 22.88 -5.71
N GLY A 28 -14.58 23.46 -6.56
CA GLY A 28 -16.04 23.37 -6.38
C GLY A 28 -16.54 23.92 -5.03
N GLY A 29 -15.87 24.95 -4.50
CA GLY A 29 -16.20 25.57 -3.20
C GLY A 29 -15.71 24.80 -1.98
N LYS A 30 -14.96 23.70 -2.16
CA LYS A 30 -14.39 22.89 -1.07
C LYS A 30 -12.87 22.92 -1.13
N LEU A 31 -12.21 22.91 0.04
CA LEU A 31 -10.77 22.75 0.12
C LEU A 31 -10.39 21.28 -0.11
N ARG A 32 -9.30 21.06 -0.86
CA ARG A 32 -8.65 19.75 -0.99
C ARG A 32 -7.14 19.89 -0.94
N LEU A 33 -6.48 18.85 -0.44
CA LEU A 33 -5.04 18.70 -0.41
C LEU A 33 -4.51 18.52 -1.84
N THR A 34 -3.41 19.20 -2.16
CA THR A 34 -2.78 19.22 -3.48
C THR A 34 -1.27 19.36 -3.36
N TYR A 35 -0.56 18.97 -4.42
CA TYR A 35 0.83 19.38 -4.63
C TYR A 35 0.89 20.75 -5.31
N ARG A 36 2.01 21.47 -5.13
CA ARG A 36 2.31 22.72 -5.83
C ARG A 36 3.62 22.58 -6.63
N PRO A 37 3.58 22.54 -7.98
CA PRO A 37 2.38 22.52 -8.83
C PRO A 37 1.67 21.16 -8.81
N SER A 38 0.36 21.21 -9.00
CA SER A 38 -0.49 20.03 -9.18
C SER A 38 -0.33 19.44 -10.58
N LYS A 39 -0.63 18.15 -10.73
CA LYS A 39 -0.55 17.41 -11.99
C LYS A 39 -1.78 16.54 -12.19
N PRO A 40 -2.20 16.30 -13.44
CA PRO A 40 -3.20 15.27 -13.72
C PRO A 40 -2.76 13.91 -13.15
N GLY A 41 -3.69 13.20 -12.50
CA GLY A 41 -3.43 11.87 -11.92
C GLY A 41 -2.80 11.88 -10.52
N ASP A 42 -2.67 13.04 -9.88
CA ASP A 42 -2.29 13.13 -8.47
C ASP A 42 -3.37 12.58 -7.54
N TRP A 43 -4.65 12.69 -7.92
CA TRP A 43 -5.75 12.21 -7.10
C TRP A 43 -6.27 10.87 -7.57
N VAL A 44 -6.67 10.05 -6.60
CA VAL A 44 -7.26 8.73 -6.79
C VAL A 44 -8.67 8.72 -6.21
N LYS A 45 -9.58 7.98 -6.84
CA LYS A 45 -10.97 7.88 -6.43
C LYS A 45 -11.32 6.42 -6.19
N GLY A 46 -12.23 6.18 -5.25
CA GLY A 46 -12.76 4.84 -5.01
C GLY A 46 -13.56 4.31 -6.21
N PRO A 47 -13.77 2.98 -6.33
CA PRO A 47 -14.47 2.37 -7.47
C PRO A 47 -15.90 2.89 -7.70
N ALA A 48 -16.58 3.26 -6.61
CA ALA A 48 -17.95 3.78 -6.62
C ALA A 48 -18.00 5.29 -6.26
N ALA A 49 -16.91 6.02 -6.51
CA ALA A 49 -16.85 7.44 -6.21
C ALA A 49 -17.75 8.23 -7.18
N PRO A 50 -18.64 9.09 -6.67
CA PRO A 50 -19.43 9.98 -7.51
C PRO A 50 -18.51 10.99 -8.22
N SER A 51 -19.00 11.59 -9.31
CA SER A 51 -18.23 12.56 -10.10
C SER A 51 -17.70 13.74 -9.27
N TRP A 52 -18.47 14.16 -8.26
CA TRP A 52 -18.13 15.26 -7.34
C TRP A 52 -17.10 14.89 -6.26
N ASP A 53 -16.72 13.62 -6.12
CA ASP A 53 -15.68 13.23 -5.17
C ASP A 53 -14.36 13.93 -5.53
N LEU A 54 -13.79 14.63 -4.56
CA LEU A 54 -12.54 15.37 -4.71
C LEU A 54 -11.33 14.43 -4.83
N GLY A 55 -11.51 13.17 -4.44
CA GLY A 55 -10.48 12.13 -4.44
C GLY A 55 -9.48 12.31 -3.30
N ILE A 56 -8.65 11.29 -3.12
CA ILE A 56 -7.55 11.29 -2.18
C ILE A 56 -6.27 11.68 -2.93
N LEU A 57 -5.42 12.54 -2.36
CA LEU A 57 -4.14 12.86 -2.97
C LEU A 57 -3.20 11.66 -2.84
N ARG A 58 -2.60 11.18 -3.92
CA ARG A 58 -1.65 10.06 -3.89
C ARG A 58 -0.22 10.58 -3.74
N ALA A 59 0.53 9.97 -2.84
CA ALA A 59 1.92 10.30 -2.63
C ALA A 59 2.75 10.16 -3.92
N ARG A 60 3.43 11.25 -4.30
CA ARG A 60 4.33 11.28 -5.45
C ARG A 60 5.64 10.59 -5.12
N VAL A 61 6.06 9.74 -6.04
CA VAL A 61 7.37 9.10 -6.05
C VAL A 61 7.79 8.89 -7.51
N ARG A 62 9.08 8.99 -7.80
CA ARG A 62 9.61 8.64 -9.13
C ARG A 62 9.76 7.12 -9.24
N ASP A 63 9.73 6.61 -10.45
CA ASP A 63 10.07 5.21 -10.70
C ASP A 63 11.35 5.17 -11.54
N LEU A 64 12.49 4.94 -10.89
CA LEU A 64 13.80 4.89 -11.56
C LEU A 64 14.27 3.45 -11.80
N LEU A 65 13.38 2.44 -11.66
CA LEU A 65 13.75 1.05 -11.92
C LEU A 65 14.05 0.83 -13.40
N SER A 66 13.14 1.23 -14.30
CA SER A 66 13.28 1.05 -15.74
C SER A 66 14.18 2.10 -16.40
N ASP A 67 14.14 3.33 -15.91
CA ASP A 67 14.60 4.45 -16.73
C ASP A 67 16.09 4.75 -16.54
N LYS A 68 16.59 4.70 -15.29
CA LYS A 68 17.96 5.14 -14.95
C LYS A 68 18.51 4.47 -13.67
N PRO A 69 18.91 3.19 -13.69
CA PRO A 69 19.38 2.47 -12.50
C PRO A 69 20.52 3.16 -11.73
N ALA A 70 21.47 3.76 -12.46
CA ALA A 70 22.60 4.49 -11.89
C ALA A 70 22.20 5.75 -11.09
N GLN A 71 20.96 6.24 -11.24
CA GLN A 71 20.49 7.47 -10.60
C GLN A 71 19.64 7.25 -9.36
N ARG A 72 19.41 6.00 -8.94
CA ARG A 72 18.53 5.65 -7.82
C ARG A 72 19.03 6.18 -6.47
N GLY A 73 20.35 6.23 -6.27
CA GLY A 73 20.94 6.45 -4.95
C GLY A 73 20.75 5.22 -4.04
N PRO A 74 21.04 5.32 -2.74
CA PRO A 74 20.90 4.20 -1.81
C PRO A 74 19.44 3.80 -1.61
N GLU A 75 19.21 2.51 -1.37
CA GLU A 75 17.90 1.96 -1.04
C GLU A 75 17.38 2.53 0.29
N ARG A 76 16.07 2.70 0.39
CA ARG A 76 15.40 3.14 1.61
C ARG A 76 14.50 2.00 2.09
N MET A 77 15.09 0.97 2.70
CA MET A 77 14.40 -0.27 3.13
C MET A 77 13.14 -0.06 4.00
N ARG A 78 12.93 1.14 4.55
CA ARG A 78 11.74 1.53 5.34
C ARG A 78 10.77 2.45 4.58
N LYS A 79 10.95 2.63 3.28
CA LYS A 79 10.13 3.49 2.43
C LYS A 79 9.66 2.69 1.23
N LEU A 80 8.34 2.64 1.07
CA LEU A 80 7.70 2.05 -0.10
C LEU A 80 7.72 3.06 -1.25
N ASN A 81 7.96 2.57 -2.45
CA ASN A 81 7.64 3.28 -3.67
C ASN A 81 6.14 3.12 -3.92
N THR A 82 5.34 4.13 -3.52
CA THR A 82 3.88 4.10 -3.62
C THR A 82 3.37 3.73 -5.03
N ARG A 83 4.02 4.20 -6.11
CA ARG A 83 3.62 3.82 -7.48
C ARG A 83 3.78 2.33 -7.74
N ARG A 84 4.88 1.73 -7.30
CA ARG A 84 5.12 0.29 -7.46
C ARG A 84 4.25 -0.54 -6.56
N GLN A 85 4.03 -0.10 -5.32
CA GLN A 85 3.12 -0.76 -4.39
C GLN A 85 1.72 -0.84 -4.99
N TRP A 86 1.17 0.27 -5.47
CA TRP A 86 -0.14 0.29 -6.16
C TRP A 86 -0.15 -0.63 -7.38
N ARG A 87 0.88 -0.57 -8.23
CA ARG A 87 0.99 -1.46 -9.38
C ARG A 87 0.99 -2.94 -8.98
N CYS A 88 1.66 -3.31 -7.89
CA CYS A 88 1.66 -4.67 -7.37
C CYS A 88 0.27 -5.09 -6.88
N MET A 89 -0.47 -4.20 -6.22
CA MET A 89 -1.84 -4.48 -5.76
C MET A 89 -2.79 -4.63 -6.95
N ASP A 90 -2.78 -3.67 -7.88
CA ASP A 90 -3.70 -3.63 -9.03
C ASP A 90 -3.47 -4.78 -10.02
N LYS A 91 -2.21 -5.20 -10.19
CA LYS A 91 -1.81 -6.22 -11.17
C LYS A 91 -1.36 -7.54 -10.54
N LEU A 92 -1.54 -7.69 -9.23
CA LEU A 92 -1.15 -8.89 -8.48
C LEU A 92 0.31 -9.30 -8.72
N LEU A 93 1.22 -8.32 -8.69
CA LEU A 93 2.66 -8.54 -8.89
C LEU A 93 3.35 -8.78 -7.55
N CYS A 94 4.34 -9.67 -7.56
CA CYS A 94 5.19 -9.97 -6.43
C CYS A 94 5.91 -8.71 -5.93
N GLN A 95 5.79 -8.41 -4.64
CA GLN A 95 6.44 -7.25 -4.02
C GLN A 95 7.98 -7.33 -4.03
N VAL A 96 8.54 -8.52 -4.24
CA VAL A 96 9.99 -8.76 -4.25
C VAL A 96 10.56 -8.62 -5.66
N CYS A 97 10.06 -9.37 -6.64
CA CYS A 97 10.63 -9.37 -8.00
C CYS A 97 9.85 -8.50 -9.01
N GLY A 98 8.61 -8.12 -8.74
CA GLY A 98 7.76 -7.37 -9.67
C GLY A 98 7.08 -8.21 -10.76
N GLU A 99 7.29 -9.53 -10.78
CA GLU A 99 6.63 -10.46 -11.70
C GLU A 99 5.24 -10.88 -11.19
N PRO A 100 4.34 -11.38 -12.05
CA PRO A 100 3.04 -11.89 -11.62
C PRO A 100 3.17 -12.89 -10.46
N ALA A 101 2.40 -12.67 -9.39
CA ALA A 101 2.39 -13.57 -8.24
C ALA A 101 1.37 -14.70 -8.38
N THR A 102 0.35 -14.52 -9.24
CA THR A 102 -0.72 -15.50 -9.44
C THR A 102 -0.14 -16.81 -9.97
N ASP A 103 -0.49 -17.90 -9.30
CA ASP A 103 -0.14 -19.25 -9.72
C ASP A 103 -0.88 -19.58 -11.03
N PRO A 104 -0.16 -19.91 -12.13
CA PRO A 104 -0.79 -20.08 -13.44
C PRO A 104 -1.67 -21.34 -13.54
N ASP A 105 -1.42 -22.34 -12.68
CA ASP A 105 -2.13 -23.62 -12.73
C ASP A 105 -3.42 -23.58 -11.91
N THR A 106 -3.38 -22.89 -10.75
CA THR A 106 -4.51 -22.84 -9.81
C THR A 106 -5.29 -21.52 -9.84
N GLY A 107 -4.70 -20.45 -10.38
CA GLY A 107 -5.25 -19.10 -10.31
C GLY A 107 -5.21 -18.48 -8.91
N LEU A 108 -4.65 -19.17 -7.92
CA LEU A 108 -4.53 -18.69 -6.55
C LEU A 108 -3.32 -17.78 -6.39
N ILE A 109 -3.41 -16.84 -5.47
CA ILE A 109 -2.36 -15.83 -5.28
C ILE A 109 -1.70 -16.04 -3.91
N PRO A 110 -0.41 -16.37 -3.85
CA PRO A 110 0.31 -16.46 -2.59
C PRO A 110 0.51 -15.08 -1.94
N TRP A 111 0.15 -14.99 -0.67
CA TRP A 111 0.40 -13.84 0.18
C TRP A 111 1.23 -14.26 1.39
N LEU A 112 2.33 -13.53 1.59
CA LEU A 112 3.18 -13.62 2.76
C LEU A 112 3.05 -12.33 3.55
N LEU A 113 2.43 -12.42 4.72
CA LEU A 113 1.97 -11.28 5.51
C LEU A 113 2.69 -11.25 6.86
N ALA A 114 3.06 -10.06 7.30
CA ALA A 114 3.44 -9.83 8.69
C ALA A 114 2.20 -9.41 9.49
N HIS A 115 2.09 -9.86 10.74
CA HIS A 115 0.97 -9.54 11.62
C HIS A 115 0.74 -8.02 11.77
N THR A 116 1.79 -7.20 11.70
CA THR A 116 1.69 -5.73 11.86
C THR A 116 1.04 -5.00 10.69
N VAL A 117 0.86 -5.67 9.54
CA VAL A 117 0.30 -5.09 8.31
C VAL A 117 -0.90 -5.88 7.81
N PHE A 118 -1.47 -6.73 8.66
CA PHE A 118 -2.61 -7.57 8.35
C PHE A 118 -3.66 -7.49 9.45
N GLU A 119 -4.92 -7.37 9.05
CA GLU A 119 -6.07 -7.36 9.95
C GLU A 119 -7.08 -8.38 9.44
N ALA A 120 -7.39 -9.40 10.25
CA ALA A 120 -8.44 -10.36 9.89
C ALA A 120 -9.82 -9.70 10.01
N THR A 121 -10.62 -9.79 8.95
CA THR A 121 -12.01 -9.28 8.91
C THR A 121 -13.03 -10.41 8.99
N SER A 122 -12.61 -11.63 8.64
CA SER A 122 -13.37 -12.87 8.81
C SER A 122 -12.41 -14.06 8.95
N GLU A 123 -12.94 -15.28 9.04
CA GLU A 123 -12.10 -16.50 9.04
C GLU A 123 -11.32 -16.68 7.73
N GLN A 124 -11.85 -16.19 6.60
CA GLN A 124 -11.27 -16.38 5.26
C GLN A 124 -11.02 -15.04 4.53
N SER A 125 -11.00 -13.94 5.28
CA SER A 125 -10.77 -12.60 4.74
C SER A 125 -9.93 -11.75 5.68
N GLY A 126 -9.27 -10.75 5.10
CA GLY A 126 -8.56 -9.75 5.88
C GLY A 126 -8.00 -8.63 5.02
N ARG A 127 -7.67 -7.51 5.67
CA ARG A 127 -7.14 -6.30 5.04
C ARG A 127 -5.63 -6.25 5.13
N THR A 128 -5.00 -5.77 4.07
CA THR A 128 -3.57 -5.50 4.06
C THR A 128 -3.19 -4.42 3.06
N ASN A 129 -2.10 -3.71 3.35
CA ASN A 129 -1.36 -2.88 2.38
C ASN A 129 -0.13 -3.59 1.81
N ALA A 130 0.17 -4.82 2.24
CA ALA A 130 1.29 -5.61 1.74
C ALA A 130 0.92 -6.29 0.41
N PRO A 131 1.69 -6.09 -0.68
CA PRO A 131 1.40 -6.76 -1.93
C PRO A 131 1.76 -8.25 -1.89
N PRO A 132 1.30 -9.05 -2.88
CA PRO A 132 1.51 -10.49 -2.88
C PRO A 132 3.00 -10.84 -3.01
N THR A 133 3.36 -12.09 -2.69
CA THR A 133 4.74 -12.60 -2.80
C THR A 133 4.70 -13.93 -3.54
N CYS A 134 5.28 -14.01 -4.73
CA CYS A 134 5.30 -15.25 -5.50
C CYS A 134 6.07 -16.37 -4.77
N TRP A 135 5.76 -17.62 -5.12
CA TRP A 135 6.36 -18.82 -4.51
C TRP A 135 7.89 -18.83 -4.53
N SER A 136 8.51 -18.38 -5.61
CA SER A 136 9.97 -18.33 -5.72
C SER A 136 10.63 -17.29 -4.81
N CYS A 137 9.91 -16.22 -4.44
CA CYS A 137 10.42 -15.18 -3.55
C CYS A 137 10.10 -15.40 -2.07
N ILE A 138 9.12 -16.25 -1.73
CA ILE A 138 8.72 -16.51 -0.34
C ILE A 138 9.88 -16.98 0.55
N PRO A 139 10.68 -18.01 0.18
CA PRO A 139 11.79 -18.46 1.03
C PRO A 139 12.78 -17.33 1.34
N LYS A 140 13.06 -16.48 0.34
CA LYS A 140 13.99 -15.36 0.49
C LYS A 140 13.43 -14.25 1.37
N ALA A 141 12.14 -13.95 1.24
CA ALA A 141 11.48 -12.95 2.07
C ALA A 141 11.45 -13.37 3.55
N LEU A 142 11.19 -14.67 3.83
CA LEU A 142 11.26 -15.23 5.18
C LEU A 142 12.66 -15.15 5.79
N GLU A 143 13.70 -15.41 4.99
CA GLU A 143 15.10 -15.32 5.43
C GLU A 143 15.51 -13.88 5.77
N GLN A 144 15.08 -12.90 4.97
CA GLN A 144 15.68 -11.56 4.99
C GLN A 144 14.85 -10.49 5.67
N CYS A 145 13.54 -10.68 5.80
CA CYS A 145 12.66 -9.64 6.36
C CYS A 145 12.50 -9.82 7.88
N PRO A 146 13.00 -8.88 8.71
CA PRO A 146 12.85 -8.97 10.16
C PRO A 146 11.39 -8.95 10.61
N MET A 147 10.50 -8.29 9.86
CA MET A 147 9.07 -8.23 10.17
C MET A 147 8.38 -9.59 10.02
N LEU A 148 8.94 -10.48 9.19
CA LEU A 148 8.42 -11.83 8.96
C LEU A 148 9.05 -12.88 9.90
N ALA A 149 10.07 -12.52 10.69
CA ALA A 149 10.78 -13.47 11.54
C ALA A 149 9.98 -13.93 12.77
N VAL A 150 8.99 -13.15 13.20
CA VAL A 150 8.24 -13.43 14.44
C VAL A 150 7.01 -14.30 14.15
N HIS A 151 6.07 -13.80 13.36
CA HIS A 151 4.80 -14.48 13.07
C HIS A 151 4.38 -14.24 11.61
N PRO A 152 5.02 -14.92 10.64
CA PRO A 152 4.62 -14.81 9.24
C PRO A 152 3.32 -15.59 9.02
N ILE A 153 2.39 -14.98 8.29
CA ILE A 153 1.19 -15.65 7.79
C ILE A 153 1.43 -15.92 6.31
N LEU A 154 1.49 -17.20 5.94
CA LEU A 154 1.54 -17.63 4.55
C LEU A 154 0.19 -18.25 4.16
N CYS A 155 -0.43 -17.68 3.15
CA CYS A 155 -1.74 -18.13 2.66
C CYS A 155 -1.83 -18.00 1.14
N THR A 156 -2.81 -18.69 0.55
CA THR A 156 -3.31 -18.40 -0.79
C THR A 156 -4.60 -17.61 -0.71
N VAL A 157 -4.82 -16.75 -1.70
CA VAL A 157 -5.98 -15.85 -1.82
C VAL A 157 -6.66 -16.11 -3.15
N ALA A 158 -7.99 -16.14 -3.17
CA ALA A 158 -8.78 -16.39 -4.37
C ALA A 158 -9.05 -15.10 -5.16
N SER A 159 -9.27 -13.98 -4.47
CA SER A 159 -9.50 -12.68 -5.10
C SER A 159 -9.24 -11.52 -4.13
N ILE A 160 -9.18 -10.30 -4.66
CA ILE A 160 -9.05 -9.08 -3.86
C ILE A 160 -10.10 -8.04 -4.24
N SER A 161 -10.41 -7.14 -3.32
CA SER A 161 -11.16 -5.92 -3.62
C SER A 161 -10.47 -4.69 -3.01
N PRO A 162 -10.45 -3.53 -3.68
CA PRO A 162 -9.96 -2.29 -3.08
C PRO A 162 -10.75 -1.96 -1.81
N ALA A 163 -10.07 -1.80 -0.67
CA ALA A 163 -10.70 -1.48 0.60
C ALA A 163 -10.53 0.00 0.96
N GLY A 164 -9.40 0.60 0.58
CA GLY A 164 -9.11 2.00 0.85
C GLY A 164 -7.63 2.30 0.64
N VAL A 165 -7.11 3.22 1.45
CA VAL A 165 -5.70 3.60 1.46
C VAL A 165 -5.17 3.70 2.89
N LEU A 166 -3.87 3.53 3.04
CA LEU A 166 -3.14 4.03 4.20
C LEU A 166 -2.73 5.47 3.87
N ALA A 167 -3.05 6.43 4.72
CA ALA A 167 -2.85 7.84 4.44
C ALA A 167 -2.32 8.65 5.63
N ASP A 168 -1.55 9.69 5.32
CA ASP A 168 -1.31 10.79 6.25
C ASP A 168 -2.47 11.78 6.14
N ILE A 169 -2.99 12.25 7.27
CA ILE A 169 -4.17 13.13 7.32
C ILE A 169 -3.74 14.56 7.60
N TYR A 170 -4.15 15.49 6.73
CA TYR A 170 -3.85 16.91 6.83
C TYR A 170 -5.13 17.74 7.02
N GLN A 171 -4.98 18.85 7.71
CA GLN A 171 -5.99 19.91 7.83
C GLN A 171 -5.44 21.26 7.37
N PRO A 172 -6.31 22.18 6.90
CA PRO A 172 -5.89 23.53 6.55
C PRO A 172 -5.59 24.34 7.82
N GLY A 173 -4.34 24.75 7.97
CA GLY A 173 -3.90 25.73 8.97
C GLY A 173 -4.01 27.16 8.47
N SER A 174 -3.28 28.07 9.14
CA SER A 174 -3.20 29.47 8.73
C SER A 174 -2.71 29.61 7.29
N ALA A 175 -3.33 30.52 6.53
CA ALA A 175 -3.07 30.72 5.10
C ALA A 175 -3.11 29.43 4.25
N HIS A 176 -3.97 28.46 4.63
CA HIS A 176 -4.12 27.17 3.94
C HIS A 176 -2.84 26.31 3.91
N GLN A 177 -1.92 26.54 4.85
CA GLN A 177 -0.77 25.66 5.04
C GLN A 177 -1.23 24.30 5.57
N PRO A 178 -0.72 23.19 5.03
CA PRO A 178 -1.15 21.87 5.46
C PRO A 178 -0.55 21.54 6.82
N VAL A 179 -1.40 21.24 7.80
CA VAL A 179 -1.02 20.78 9.13
C VAL A 179 -1.29 19.29 9.20
N LEU A 180 -0.25 18.52 9.47
CA LEU A 180 -0.32 17.08 9.63
C LEU A 180 -0.96 16.74 10.98
N MET A 181 -2.05 15.99 10.94
CA MET A 181 -2.85 15.64 12.11
C MET A 181 -2.59 14.21 12.56
N ASP A 182 -2.43 13.29 11.60
CA ASP A 182 -2.25 11.88 11.88
C ASP A 182 -1.47 11.18 10.76
N HIS A 183 -0.86 10.05 11.09
CA HIS A 183 0.03 9.28 10.23
C HIS A 183 -0.48 7.87 10.01
N ASN A 184 -0.37 7.39 8.77
CA ASN A 184 -0.73 6.01 8.41
C ASN A 184 -2.12 5.59 8.92
N VAL A 185 -3.11 6.47 8.76
CA VAL A 185 -4.51 6.17 9.06
C VAL A 185 -5.09 5.36 7.90
N PHE A 186 -5.79 4.27 8.21
CA PHE A 186 -6.59 3.59 7.19
C PHE A 186 -7.82 4.45 6.86
N VAL A 187 -7.94 4.85 5.60
CA VAL A 187 -9.07 5.61 5.06
C VAL A 187 -9.81 4.71 4.07
N PRO A 188 -10.96 4.14 4.47
CA PRO A 188 -11.84 3.42 3.56
C PRO A 188 -12.37 4.32 2.44
N TRP A 189 -12.71 3.73 1.28
CA TRP A 189 -13.23 4.49 0.14
C TRP A 189 -14.59 5.17 0.41
N GLU A 190 -15.34 4.67 1.38
CA GLU A 190 -16.64 5.20 1.78
C GLU A 190 -16.55 6.41 2.71
N TRP A 191 -15.42 6.63 3.39
CA TRP A 191 -15.23 7.75 4.34
C TRP A 191 -14.79 9.04 3.63
N ARG A 192 -15.69 9.54 2.78
CA ARG A 192 -15.44 10.68 1.88
C ARG A 192 -15.13 11.99 2.60
N GLU A 193 -15.49 12.11 3.86
CA GLU A 193 -15.17 13.26 4.71
C GLU A 193 -13.66 13.44 4.92
N TYR A 194 -12.87 12.35 4.87
CA TYR A 194 -11.40 12.42 5.01
C TYR A 194 -10.69 12.65 3.69
N HIS A 195 -11.31 12.33 2.55
CA HIS A 195 -10.66 12.37 1.23
C HIS A 195 -9.95 13.70 0.93
N PRO A 196 -10.57 14.88 1.20
CA PRO A 196 -9.96 16.15 0.84
C PRO A 196 -8.70 16.47 1.66
N GLY A 197 -8.47 15.83 2.81
CA GLY A 197 -7.28 16.03 3.63
C GLY A 197 -6.27 14.90 3.56
N ALA A 198 -6.56 13.81 2.86
CA ALA A 198 -5.77 12.59 2.91
C ALA A 198 -4.66 12.55 1.84
N LEU A 199 -3.46 12.15 2.25
CA LEU A 199 -2.32 11.80 1.39
C LEU A 199 -2.10 10.28 1.43
N ALA A 200 -2.59 9.55 0.42
CA ALA A 200 -2.42 8.11 0.29
C ALA A 200 -0.96 7.72 0.06
N VAL A 201 -0.38 7.00 1.02
CA VAL A 201 1.00 6.47 0.96
C VAL A 201 1.05 5.00 0.51
N ALA A 202 -0.04 4.25 0.67
CA ALA A 202 -0.20 2.89 0.17
C ALA A 202 -1.68 2.57 -0.12
N GLN A 203 -1.93 1.67 -1.07
CA GLN A 203 -3.25 1.08 -1.31
C GLN A 203 -3.49 -0.06 -0.32
N VAL A 204 -4.73 -0.16 0.18
CA VAL A 204 -5.19 -1.27 1.03
C VAL A 204 -6.24 -2.06 0.28
N VAL A 205 -6.11 -3.38 0.32
CA VAL A 205 -7.08 -4.31 -0.27
C VAL A 205 -7.64 -5.22 0.81
N GLU A 206 -8.85 -5.67 0.56
CA GLU A 206 -9.45 -6.83 1.22
C GLU A 206 -9.05 -8.08 0.44
N LEU A 207 -8.54 -9.08 1.14
CA LEU A 207 -8.23 -10.41 0.63
C LEU A 207 -9.44 -11.31 0.86
N HIS A 208 -9.81 -12.12 -0.14
CA HIS A 208 -10.96 -13.02 -0.07
C HIS A 208 -10.57 -14.47 -0.35
N GLY A 209 -11.20 -15.40 0.36
CA GLY A 209 -10.96 -16.84 0.21
C GLY A 209 -9.57 -17.25 0.68
N MET A 210 -9.07 -16.62 1.74
CA MET A 210 -7.76 -16.89 2.34
C MET A 210 -7.68 -18.34 2.83
N ARG A 211 -6.63 -19.05 2.43
CA ARG A 211 -6.33 -20.43 2.87
C ARG A 211 -4.89 -20.55 3.36
N PRO A 212 -4.63 -20.89 4.63
CA PRO A 212 -3.28 -21.09 5.13
C PRO A 212 -2.53 -22.18 4.37
N VAL A 213 -1.22 -21.99 4.19
CA VAL A 213 -0.33 -22.95 3.52
C VAL A 213 0.56 -23.59 4.58
N GLY A 214 0.45 -24.92 4.74
CA GLY A 214 1.40 -25.69 5.57
C GLY A 214 1.12 -25.78 7.08
N GLY A 215 -0.11 -25.57 7.57
CA GLY A 215 -0.47 -25.81 8.97
C GLY A 215 -1.89 -26.35 9.15
N PRO A 216 -2.18 -27.11 10.25
CA PRO A 216 -3.53 -27.56 10.55
C PRO A 216 -4.45 -26.35 10.77
N ARG A 217 -5.73 -26.46 10.37
CA ARG A 217 -6.77 -25.43 10.54
C ARG A 217 -6.79 -24.93 11.99
N ALA A 218 -6.10 -23.82 12.27
CA ALA A 218 -6.22 -23.13 13.55
C ALA A 218 -7.45 -22.23 13.46
N SER A 219 -8.48 -22.56 14.25
CA SER A 219 -9.67 -21.74 14.42
C SER A 219 -9.26 -20.34 14.86
N VAL A 220 -9.44 -19.35 13.99
CA VAL A 220 -9.29 -17.93 14.33
C VAL A 220 -10.41 -17.59 15.32
N ARG A 221 -10.08 -17.33 16.58
CA ARG A 221 -11.04 -16.70 17.49
C ARG A 221 -11.11 -15.22 17.14
N PRO A 222 -12.30 -14.64 16.87
CA PRO A 222 -12.41 -13.22 16.60
C PRO A 222 -11.96 -12.44 17.83
N HIS A 223 -11.05 -11.49 17.62
CA HIS A 223 -10.66 -10.53 18.64
C HIS A 223 -11.81 -9.53 18.78
N ILE A 224 -12.55 -9.61 19.89
CA ILE A 224 -13.50 -8.57 20.28
C ILE A 224 -12.66 -7.46 20.93
N PRO A 225 -12.69 -6.21 20.45
CA PRO A 225 -12.09 -5.11 21.17
C PRO A 225 -12.94 -4.80 22.41
N LEU A 226 -12.27 -4.67 23.56
CA LEU A 226 -12.85 -4.17 24.81
C LEU A 226 -13.04 -2.65 24.76
#